data_AF-A0A962DCZ8-F1
#
_entry.id   AF-A0A962DCZ8-F1
#
_cell.length_a   1.000
_cell.length_b   1.000
_cell.length_c   1.000
_cell.angle_alpha   90.00
_cell.angle_beta   90.00
_cell.angle_gamma   90.00
#
_symmetry.space_group_name_H-M   'P 1'
#
loop_
_entity.id
_entity.type
_entity.pdbx_description
1 polymer ?
#
loop_
_entity_poly.entity_id
_entity_poly.type
_entity_poly.pdbx_seq_one_letter_code
_entity_poly.pdbx_strand_id
1 'polypeptide(L)'
;MEKNKLSRTVQKIKAQAANTEPQVVTFGCRLNTHESEVMRDHAKNAGLQGVIIFNTCAVTKEAERQARQAIRRARRENPDAQIIVTGCSAQINPGRYADMTEVDRVIGNDVKLEAESWGSPSHARILVNDIMSVKETAGHLIDGYEDRTRAFLQVQNGCD
;
A
#
# COMPACT_ATOMS: atom_id res chain seq x y z
N MET A 1 -4.54 -45.99 -8.63
CA MET A 1 -3.42 -45.02 -8.54
C MET A 1 -3.67 -43.67 -9.22
N GLU A 2 -4.73 -43.52 -10.03
CA GLU A 2 -5.00 -42.30 -10.83
C GLU A 2 -5.64 -41.13 -10.07
N LYS A 3 -6.42 -41.42 -9.01
CA LYS A 3 -7.11 -40.39 -8.20
C LYS A 3 -6.16 -39.45 -7.44
N ASN A 4 -4.92 -39.88 -7.18
CA ASN A 4 -3.90 -39.08 -6.47
C ASN A 4 -3.12 -38.13 -7.40
N LYS A 5 -3.16 -38.38 -8.72
CA LYS A 5 -2.51 -37.53 -9.73
C LYS A 5 -3.39 -36.32 -10.07
N LEU A 6 -4.71 -36.51 -10.17
CA LEU A 6 -5.67 -35.40 -10.36
C LEU A 6 -5.71 -34.43 -9.17
N SER A 7 -5.69 -34.93 -7.92
CA SER A 7 -5.72 -34.10 -6.70
C SER A 7 -4.50 -33.17 -6.60
N ARG A 8 -3.31 -33.69 -6.92
CA ARG A 8 -2.06 -32.91 -6.93
C ARG A 8 -1.98 -31.89 -8.06
N THR A 9 -2.59 -32.17 -9.22
CA THR A 9 -2.67 -31.20 -10.33
C THR A 9 -3.67 -30.08 -10.03
N VAL A 10 -4.80 -30.38 -9.38
CA VAL A 10 -5.77 -29.36 -8.95
C VAL A 10 -5.21 -28.47 -7.82
N GLN A 11 -4.41 -29.03 -6.91
CA GLN A 11 -3.69 -28.24 -5.91
C GLN A 11 -2.57 -27.38 -6.51
N LYS A 12 -1.85 -27.89 -7.52
CA LYS A 12 -0.85 -27.10 -8.25
C LYS A 12 -1.47 -25.93 -9.04
N ILE A 13 -2.64 -26.12 -9.67
CA ILE A 13 -3.37 -25.06 -10.39
C ILE A 13 -3.98 -24.03 -9.41
N LYS A 14 -4.50 -24.46 -8.25
CA LYS A 14 -5.02 -23.54 -7.21
C LYS A 14 -3.93 -22.70 -6.54
N ALA A 15 -2.70 -23.21 -6.46
CA ALA A 15 -1.53 -22.47 -6.00
C ALA A 15 -0.90 -21.60 -7.12
N GLN A 16 -1.09 -21.95 -8.40
CA GLN A 16 -0.58 -21.20 -9.56
C GLN A 16 -1.35 -19.89 -9.88
N ALA A 17 -2.46 -19.62 -9.20
CA ALA A 17 -3.24 -18.38 -9.31
C ALA A 17 -3.32 -17.64 -7.96
N ALA A 18 -2.30 -17.76 -7.12
CA ALA A 18 -2.13 -16.95 -5.93
C ALA A 18 -1.85 -15.50 -6.35
N ASN A 19 -2.93 -14.73 -6.53
CA ASN A 19 -3.04 -13.28 -6.77
C ASN A 19 -1.75 -12.58 -7.25
N THR A 20 -1.53 -12.59 -8.56
CA THR A 20 -0.40 -11.89 -9.20
C THR A 20 -0.51 -10.36 -9.07
N GLU A 21 -1.70 -9.82 -8.87
CA GLU A 21 -1.92 -8.39 -8.77
C GLU A 21 -1.75 -7.88 -7.33
N PRO A 22 -1.14 -6.69 -7.15
CA PRO A 22 -1.11 -6.00 -5.86
C PRO A 22 -2.51 -5.83 -5.26
N GLN A 23 -2.68 -6.28 -4.03
CA GLN A 23 -3.89 -6.04 -3.25
C GLN A 23 -3.70 -4.76 -2.43
N VAL A 24 -4.67 -3.83 -2.48
CA VAL A 24 -4.68 -2.64 -1.63
C VAL A 24 -5.86 -2.72 -0.66
N VAL A 25 -5.57 -2.60 0.63
CA VAL A 25 -6.53 -2.54 1.73
C VAL A 25 -6.54 -1.13 2.30
N THR A 26 -7.66 -0.45 2.14
CA THR A 26 -7.78 1.00 2.41
C THR A 26 -8.54 1.25 3.70
N PHE A 27 -7.97 2.08 4.58
CA PHE A 27 -8.60 2.57 5.80
C PHE A 27 -8.73 4.08 5.71
N GLY A 28 -9.87 4.64 6.10
CA GLY A 28 -10.03 6.09 6.24
C GLY A 28 -11.04 6.73 5.28
N CYS A 29 -10.63 7.84 4.69
CA CYS A 29 -11.51 8.75 3.96
C CYS A 29 -11.60 8.43 2.45
N ARG A 30 -12.46 9.16 1.74
CA ARG A 30 -12.66 8.99 0.28
C ARG A 30 -11.39 9.27 -0.55
N LEU A 31 -10.51 10.14 -0.06
CA LEU A 31 -9.23 10.42 -0.73
C LEU A 31 -8.37 9.15 -0.80
N ASN A 32 -8.36 8.36 0.27
CA ASN A 32 -7.57 7.13 0.35
C ASN A 32 -8.01 6.10 -0.70
N THR A 33 -9.28 6.09 -1.11
CA THR A 33 -9.77 5.20 -2.18
C THR A 33 -9.18 5.58 -3.53
N HIS A 34 -9.09 6.88 -3.85
CA HIS A 34 -8.50 7.35 -5.10
C HIS A 34 -7.00 7.03 -5.15
N GLU A 35 -6.27 7.34 -4.08
CA GLU A 35 -4.84 7.04 -3.99
C GLU A 35 -4.56 5.53 -4.10
N SER A 36 -5.49 4.67 -3.64
CA SER A 36 -5.35 3.22 -3.74
C SER A 36 -5.32 2.69 -5.17
N GLU A 37 -5.95 3.36 -6.14
CA GLU A 37 -5.85 2.99 -7.55
C GLU A 37 -4.43 3.29 -8.07
N VAL A 38 -3.96 4.53 -7.83
CA VAL A 38 -2.63 4.99 -8.24
C VAL A 38 -1.51 4.11 -7.67
N MET A 39 -1.57 3.79 -6.37
CA MET A 39 -0.58 2.92 -5.72
C MET A 39 -0.58 1.49 -6.28
N ARG A 40 -1.76 0.97 -6.64
CA ARG A 40 -1.87 -0.36 -7.24
C ARG A 40 -1.17 -0.39 -8.60
N ASP A 41 -1.38 0.64 -9.41
CA ASP A 41 -0.77 0.75 -10.73
C ASP A 41 0.75 0.91 -10.63
N HIS A 42 1.26 1.73 -9.71
CA HIS A 42 2.69 1.84 -9.48
C HIS A 42 3.32 0.53 -9.00
N ALA A 43 2.69 -0.14 -8.03
CA ALA A 43 3.18 -1.44 -7.55
C ALA A 43 3.20 -2.48 -8.69
N LYS A 44 2.17 -2.50 -9.53
CA LYS A 44 2.08 -3.39 -10.69
C LYS A 44 3.16 -3.08 -11.72
N ASN A 45 3.37 -1.81 -12.05
CA ASN A 45 4.39 -1.36 -13.00
C ASN A 45 5.82 -1.58 -12.50
N ALA A 46 6.01 -1.54 -11.18
CA ALA A 46 7.27 -1.91 -10.52
C ALA A 46 7.50 -3.44 -10.48
N GLY A 47 6.56 -4.25 -10.96
CA GLY A 47 6.67 -5.70 -10.98
C GLY A 47 6.42 -6.37 -9.62
N LEU A 48 5.84 -5.66 -8.65
CA LEU A 48 5.48 -6.25 -7.36
C LEU A 48 4.26 -7.16 -7.54
N GLN A 49 4.44 -8.46 -7.27
CA GLN A 49 3.38 -9.47 -7.39
C GLN A 49 3.10 -10.09 -6.03
N GLY A 50 1.83 -10.43 -5.75
CA GLY A 50 1.45 -11.04 -4.47
C GLY A 50 1.67 -10.16 -3.25
N VAL A 51 1.74 -8.83 -3.44
CA VAL A 51 1.94 -7.86 -2.37
C VAL A 51 0.61 -7.36 -1.80
N ILE A 52 0.59 -7.09 -0.50
CA ILE A 52 -0.56 -6.53 0.21
C ILE A 52 -0.18 -5.16 0.76
N ILE A 53 -0.83 -4.12 0.25
CA ILE A 53 -0.61 -2.72 0.59
C ILE A 53 -1.71 -2.26 1.55
N PHE A 54 -1.34 -1.71 2.70
CA PHE A 54 -2.25 -1.10 3.66
C PHE A 54 -2.16 0.42 3.59
N ASN A 55 -3.20 1.10 3.07
CA ASN A 55 -3.30 2.56 3.09
C ASN A 55 -4.01 3.02 4.37
N THR A 56 -3.24 3.52 5.35
CA THR A 56 -3.70 3.80 6.71
C THR A 56 -4.19 5.23 6.90
N CYS A 57 -5.11 5.42 7.85
CA CYS A 57 -5.64 6.73 8.23
C CYS A 57 -5.23 7.08 9.66
N ALA A 58 -4.91 8.35 9.91
CA ALA A 58 -4.52 8.86 11.22
C ALA A 58 -5.62 9.63 11.96
N VAL A 59 -6.79 9.86 11.32
CA VAL A 59 -7.84 10.73 11.87
C VAL A 59 -8.43 10.19 13.17
N THR A 60 -8.52 8.86 13.32
CA THR A 60 -9.03 8.24 14.55
C THR A 60 -8.15 7.08 15.01
N LYS A 61 -8.00 6.94 16.34
CA LYS A 61 -7.31 5.80 16.96
C LYS A 61 -7.94 4.45 16.58
N GLU A 62 -9.25 4.44 16.34
CA GLU A 62 -9.95 3.21 15.93
C GLU A 62 -9.59 2.81 14.50
N ALA A 63 -9.45 3.76 13.56
CA ALA A 63 -8.97 3.45 12.20
C ALA A 63 -7.54 2.88 12.24
N GLU A 64 -6.66 3.45 13.06
CA GLU A 64 -5.30 2.91 13.25
C GLU A 64 -5.32 1.51 13.87
N ARG A 65 -6.19 1.27 14.86
CA ARG A 65 -6.36 -0.03 15.51
C ARG A 65 -6.85 -1.09 14.51
N GLN A 66 -7.86 -0.77 13.70
CA GLN A 66 -8.38 -1.65 12.66
C GLN A 66 -7.32 -1.99 11.63
N ALA A 67 -6.55 -1.01 11.16
CA ALA A 67 -5.45 -1.23 10.24
C ALA A 67 -4.43 -2.23 10.82
N ARG A 68 -3.99 -2.03 12.06
CA ARG A 68 -3.04 -2.95 12.72
C ARG A 68 -3.61 -4.36 12.93
N GLN A 69 -4.90 -4.49 13.22
CA GLN A 69 -5.55 -5.81 13.34
C GLN A 69 -5.61 -6.52 11.98
N ALA A 70 -5.94 -5.78 10.93
CA ALA A 70 -6.01 -6.31 9.58
C ALA A 70 -4.63 -6.75 9.07
N ILE A 71 -3.56 -6.00 9.36
CA ILE A 71 -2.18 -6.39 9.04
C ILE A 71 -1.82 -7.74 9.67
N ARG A 72 -2.08 -7.91 10.98
CA ARG A 72 -1.82 -9.18 11.69
C ARG A 72 -2.63 -10.35 11.14
N ARG A 73 -3.85 -10.07 10.69
CA ARG A 73 -4.70 -11.07 10.04
C ARG A 73 -4.14 -11.45 8.67
N ALA A 74 -3.78 -10.47 7.85
CA ALA A 74 -3.23 -10.70 6.51
C ALA A 74 -1.95 -11.52 6.55
N ARG A 75 -1.03 -11.27 7.49
CA ARG A 75 0.18 -12.09 7.67
C ARG A 75 -0.13 -13.54 8.04
N ARG A 76 -1.13 -13.77 8.90
CA ARG A 76 -1.55 -15.15 9.27
C ARG A 76 -2.18 -15.88 8.08
N GLU A 77 -2.94 -15.18 7.25
CA GLU A 77 -3.61 -15.75 6.08
C GLU A 77 -2.67 -15.88 4.87
N ASN A 78 -1.64 -15.02 4.79
CA ASN A 78 -0.67 -14.96 3.69
C ASN A 78 0.76 -14.85 4.27
N PRO A 79 1.34 -15.96 4.78
CA PRO A 79 2.64 -15.94 5.45
C PRO A 79 3.78 -15.43 4.56
N ASP A 80 3.71 -15.68 3.26
CA ASP A 80 4.75 -15.37 2.28
C ASP A 80 4.52 -14.07 1.50
N ALA A 81 3.35 -13.42 1.69
CA ALA A 81 3.04 -12.18 0.97
C ALA A 81 3.88 -11.03 1.53
N GLN A 82 4.39 -10.17 0.66
CA GLN A 82 5.01 -8.93 1.10
C GLN A 82 3.95 -7.95 1.59
N ILE A 83 4.07 -7.47 2.82
CA ILE A 83 3.16 -6.49 3.43
C ILE A 83 3.83 -5.12 3.44
N ILE A 84 3.22 -4.18 2.72
CA ILE A 84 3.65 -2.79 2.64
C ILE A 84 2.61 -1.93 3.36
N VAL A 85 3.05 -1.01 4.22
CA VAL A 85 2.16 -0.08 4.93
C VAL A 85 2.47 1.36 4.50
N THR A 86 1.43 2.14 4.23
CA THR A 86 1.51 3.55 3.85
C THR A 86 0.33 4.35 4.40
N GLY A 87 0.18 5.60 4.00
CA GLY A 87 -0.89 6.51 4.42
C GLY A 87 -0.55 7.39 5.62
N CYS A 88 -1.47 8.25 6.03
CA CYS A 88 -1.20 9.30 7.02
C CYS A 88 -0.71 8.76 8.36
N SER A 89 -1.19 7.60 8.83
CA SER A 89 -0.72 7.04 10.11
C SER A 89 0.70 6.52 10.01
N ALA A 90 1.07 5.91 8.88
CA ALA A 90 2.43 5.47 8.60
C ALA A 90 3.42 6.64 8.50
N GLN A 91 2.97 7.79 8.00
CA GLN A 91 3.77 9.03 7.96
C GLN A 91 3.99 9.60 9.36
N ILE A 92 2.93 9.72 10.17
CA ILE A 92 2.99 10.36 11.49
C ILE A 92 3.77 9.50 12.49
N ASN A 93 3.66 8.17 12.38
CA ASN A 93 4.35 7.25 13.27
C ASN A 93 4.88 6.03 12.50
N PRO A 94 6.01 6.19 11.77
CA PRO A 94 6.59 5.09 11.00
C PRO A 94 7.06 3.95 11.88
N GLY A 95 7.61 4.25 13.07
CA GLY A 95 8.08 3.24 14.04
C GLY A 95 6.99 2.26 14.45
N ARG A 96 5.76 2.75 14.70
CA ARG A 96 4.61 1.91 15.06
C ARG A 96 4.33 0.78 14.07
N TYR A 97 4.62 1.01 12.77
CA TYR A 97 4.42 0.01 11.74
C TYR A 97 5.70 -0.75 11.41
N ALA A 98 6.87 -0.11 11.44
CA ALA A 98 8.16 -0.75 11.23
C ALA A 98 8.50 -1.78 12.34
N ASP A 99 8.05 -1.53 13.57
CA ASP A 99 8.24 -2.43 14.72
C ASP A 99 7.31 -3.66 14.66
N MET A 100 6.30 -3.66 13.78
CA MET A 100 5.45 -4.82 13.56
C MET A 100 6.22 -5.87 12.76
N THR A 101 6.41 -7.06 13.31
CA THR A 101 7.06 -8.18 12.61
C THR A 101 6.33 -8.60 11.35
N GLU A 102 5.05 -8.27 11.24
CA GLU A 102 4.23 -8.57 10.07
C GLU A 102 4.49 -7.65 8.87
N VAL A 103 5.12 -6.49 9.07
CA VAL A 103 5.30 -5.45 8.04
C VAL A 103 6.70 -5.53 7.45
N ASP A 104 6.78 -5.72 6.12
CA ASP A 104 8.06 -5.84 5.42
C ASP A 104 8.60 -4.47 4.99
N ARG A 105 7.70 -3.51 4.72
CA ARG A 105 8.08 -2.18 4.26
C ARG A 105 7.09 -1.11 4.70
N VAL A 106 7.61 0.06 5.08
CA VAL A 106 6.81 1.28 5.32
C VAL A 106 7.15 2.31 4.24
N ILE A 107 6.13 2.84 3.56
CA ILE A 107 6.25 3.92 2.56
C ILE A 107 5.51 5.16 3.08
N GLY A 108 6.19 6.30 3.10
CA GLY A 108 5.65 7.58 3.53
C GLY A 108 4.44 8.01 2.72
N ASN A 109 3.57 8.80 3.33
CA ASN A 109 2.37 9.31 2.67
C ASN A 109 2.69 10.29 1.55
N ASP A 110 3.78 11.03 1.69
CA ASP A 110 4.29 12.02 0.76
C ASP A 110 4.77 11.41 -0.56
N VAL A 111 5.41 10.25 -0.49
CA VAL A 111 6.03 9.59 -1.67
C VAL A 111 5.22 8.41 -2.21
N LYS A 112 4.09 8.04 -1.59
CA LYS A 112 3.30 6.86 -2.00
C LYS A 112 2.71 6.95 -3.41
N LEU A 113 2.59 8.17 -3.96
CA LEU A 113 2.10 8.41 -5.32
C LEU A 113 3.22 8.58 -6.35
N GLU A 114 4.48 8.46 -5.93
CA GLU A 114 5.64 8.46 -6.82
C GLU A 114 5.95 7.03 -7.26
N ALA A 115 6.18 6.82 -8.56
CA ALA A 115 6.42 5.48 -9.10
C ALA A 115 7.72 4.86 -8.56
N GLU A 116 8.73 5.70 -8.35
CA GLU A 116 10.07 5.36 -7.85
C GLU A 116 10.01 4.71 -6.47
N SER A 117 9.06 5.14 -5.63
CA SER A 117 8.81 4.58 -4.31
C SER A 117 8.41 3.12 -4.33
N TRP A 118 7.85 2.62 -5.44
CA TRP A 118 7.40 1.23 -5.57
C TRP A 118 8.46 0.31 -6.20
N GLY A 119 9.56 0.88 -6.69
CA GLY A 119 10.68 0.16 -7.28
C GLY A 119 11.44 -0.73 -6.30
N SER A 120 12.48 -1.40 -6.83
CA SER A 120 13.29 -2.35 -6.07
C SER A 120 13.84 -1.72 -4.79
N PRO A 121 13.60 -2.31 -3.62
CA PRO A 121 13.99 -1.70 -2.36
C PRO A 121 15.52 -1.61 -2.30
N SER A 122 16.05 -0.38 -2.18
CA SER A 122 17.26 -0.22 -1.38
C SER A 122 16.97 -0.82 0.00
N HIS A 123 17.93 -1.48 0.63
CA HIS A 123 17.78 -2.35 1.82
C HIS A 123 17.07 -1.75 3.06
N ALA A 124 16.52 -0.54 2.98
CA ALA A 124 15.76 0.13 4.02
C ALA A 124 14.32 -0.39 4.11
N ARG A 125 13.97 -0.90 5.31
CA ARG A 125 12.60 -1.28 5.70
C ARG A 125 11.63 -0.09 5.76
N ILE A 126 12.16 1.13 5.88
CA ILE A 126 11.40 2.38 6.01
C ILE A 126 11.84 3.34 4.91
N LEU A 127 10.88 3.82 4.10
CA LEU A 127 11.05 4.87 3.10
C LEU A 127 10.05 5.98 3.39
N VAL A 128 10.40 6.91 4.27
CA VAL A 128 9.57 8.05 4.69
C VAL A 128 10.46 9.27 4.68
N ASN A 129 10.10 10.35 3.95
CA ASN A 129 10.88 11.58 4.07
C ASN A 129 10.53 12.29 5.38
N ASP A 130 11.54 12.94 5.95
CA ASP A 130 11.40 13.65 7.22
C ASP A 130 10.47 14.86 7.03
N ILE A 131 9.36 14.90 7.77
CA ILE A 131 8.36 15.99 7.73
C ILE A 131 8.99 17.36 8.04
N MET A 132 10.08 17.40 8.81
CA MET A 132 10.81 18.62 9.14
C MET A 132 11.65 19.19 7.96
N SER A 133 11.77 18.44 6.86
CA SER A 133 12.43 18.89 5.62
C SER A 133 11.46 19.47 4.57
N VAL A 134 10.15 19.33 4.78
CA VAL A 134 9.13 19.84 3.85
C VAL A 134 8.83 21.31 4.14
N LYS A 135 9.84 22.15 3.92
CA LYS A 135 9.67 23.57 3.64
C LYS A 135 10.06 23.83 2.19
N GLU A 136 9.30 23.30 1.25
CA GLU A 136 9.11 23.99 -0.02
C GLU A 136 7.94 23.40 -0.78
N THR A 137 7.03 24.29 -1.13
CA THR A 137 5.86 24.07 -1.97
C THR A 137 6.31 23.64 -3.36
N ALA A 138 6.21 22.35 -3.69
CA ALA A 138 6.32 21.87 -5.06
C ALA A 138 4.93 21.43 -5.52
N GLY A 139 4.18 22.39 -6.07
CA GLY A 139 3.00 22.09 -6.87
C GLY A 139 3.45 21.33 -8.11
N HIS A 140 3.12 20.05 -8.17
CA HIS A 140 3.19 19.30 -9.42
C HIS A 140 1.79 19.20 -10.00
N LEU A 141 1.58 20.08 -10.99
CA LEU A 141 0.54 20.02 -11.99
C LEU A 141 0.48 18.59 -12.55
N ILE A 142 -0.64 17.93 -12.33
CA ILE A 142 -0.96 16.65 -12.96
C ILE A 142 -1.25 16.95 -14.43
N ASP A 143 -0.29 16.62 -15.30
CA ASP A 143 -0.49 16.60 -16.74
C ASP A 143 -0.88 15.17 -17.14
N GLY A 144 -2.10 15.01 -17.65
CA GLY A 144 -2.63 13.69 -18.04
C GLY A 144 -4.11 13.50 -17.72
N TYR A 145 -4.97 14.40 -18.19
CA TYR A 145 -6.43 14.16 -18.24
C TYR A 145 -6.84 13.83 -19.67
N GLU A 146 -6.74 12.56 -20.07
CA GLU A 146 -7.52 12.03 -21.18
C GLU A 146 -8.56 11.04 -20.63
N ASP A 147 -9.82 11.35 -20.89
CA ASP A 147 -11.04 10.54 -20.72
C ASP A 147 -11.68 10.34 -19.33
N ARG A 148 -11.76 11.39 -18.49
CA ARG A 148 -12.70 11.38 -17.35
C ARG A 148 -13.57 12.63 -17.29
N THR A 149 -14.90 12.45 -17.34
CA THR A 149 -15.93 13.51 -17.27
C THR A 149 -15.93 14.28 -15.94
N ARG A 150 -15.08 13.93 -14.96
CA ARG A 150 -14.90 14.66 -13.70
C ARG A 150 -13.45 14.55 -13.20
N ALA A 151 -12.87 15.71 -12.85
CA ALA A 151 -11.57 15.83 -12.19
C ALA A 151 -11.78 16.13 -10.69
N PHE A 152 -10.92 15.58 -9.83
CA PHE A 152 -10.90 15.86 -8.40
C PHE A 152 -9.77 16.85 -8.11
N LEU A 153 -10.12 18.07 -7.72
CA LEU A 153 -9.14 19.07 -7.30
C LEU A 153 -8.97 19.01 -5.78
N GLN A 154 -7.76 18.70 -5.35
CA GLN A 154 -7.39 18.77 -3.94
C GLN A 154 -7.27 20.24 -3.53
N VAL A 155 -8.20 20.72 -2.69
CA VAL A 155 -8.24 22.14 -2.29
C VAL A 155 -7.41 22.40 -1.02
N GLN A 156 -7.29 21.42 -0.10
CA GLN A 156 -6.48 21.55 1.11
C GLN A 156 -6.14 20.18 1.72
N ASN A 157 -4.91 20.02 2.24
CA ASN A 157 -4.49 18.90 3.08
C ASN A 157 -4.23 19.41 4.50
N GLY A 158 -5.21 19.24 5.40
CA GLY A 158 -5.09 19.65 6.80
C GLY A 158 -5.87 20.93 7.13
N CYS A 159 -6.21 21.07 8.40
CA CYS A 159 -6.84 22.26 8.98
C CYS A 159 -5.91 22.74 10.12
N ASP A 160 -5.77 24.06 10.29
CA ASP A 160 -5.24 24.65 11.52
C ASP A 160 -6.23 24.49 12.68
#